data_AF-A0A930Y4R0-F1
#
_entry.id   AF-A0A930Y4R0-F1
#
_cell.length_a   1.000
_cell.length_b   1.000
_cell.length_c   1.000
_cell.angle_alpha   90.00
_cell.angle_beta   90.00
_cell.angle_gamma   90.00
#
_symmetry.space_group_name_H-M   'P 1'
#
loop_
_entity.id
_entity.type
_entity.pdbx_description
1 polymer ?
#
loop_
_entity_poly.entity_id
_entity_poly.type
_entity_poly.pdbx_seq_one_letter_code
_entity_poly.pdbx_strand_id
1 'polypeptide(L)'
;MAWDKEYLSRACYYLAGLAERDPGGTWANRPSNSLKDILLPWLPHTVADFKERKIAIKAIRNDFPNVAWNLIIALWLNQYLISTGTYEPKWRNAILADWDKKITPAQYQQETLFYASLAISLSENHLDRIIKVIENIDYLSEDLLDSFLNKIIISYFSDIDKRNIWEKLSEYFFQYQREQSDTLSNEILEKLKEIIGMFQPQDIQDQYRHLFTEYDYSLYEKPGGDWDEEQKS
;
A
#
# COMPACT_ATOMS: atom_id res chain seq x y z
N MET A 1 -8.03 26.19 -9.11
CA MET A 1 -9.33 25.58 -8.75
C MET A 1 -9.15 24.58 -7.61
N ALA A 2 -8.37 23.51 -7.76
CA ALA A 2 -8.11 22.55 -6.67
C ALA A 2 -7.43 23.14 -5.41
N TRP A 3 -6.78 24.29 -5.56
CA TRP A 3 -6.23 25.07 -4.46
C TRP A 3 -7.26 25.56 -3.44
N ASP A 4 -8.52 25.71 -3.85
CA ASP A 4 -9.62 26.16 -3.02
C ASP A 4 -10.42 24.95 -2.55
N LYS A 5 -10.59 24.81 -1.24
CA LYS A 5 -11.23 23.65 -0.60
C LYS A 5 -12.65 23.40 -1.10
N GLU A 6 -13.39 24.46 -1.46
CA GLU A 6 -14.76 24.35 -2.00
C GLU A 6 -14.80 23.59 -3.34
N TYR A 7 -13.73 23.68 -4.12
CA TYR A 7 -13.64 23.09 -5.45
C TYR A 7 -12.77 21.83 -5.50
N LEU A 8 -12.07 21.49 -4.41
CA LEU A 8 -11.13 20.37 -4.37
C LEU A 8 -11.78 19.07 -4.85
N SER A 9 -12.85 18.63 -4.18
CA SER A 9 -13.51 17.35 -4.49
C SER A 9 -13.97 17.29 -5.94
N ARG A 10 -14.56 18.38 -6.44
CA ARG A 10 -15.05 18.46 -7.83
C ARG A 10 -13.90 18.45 -8.85
N ALA A 11 -12.82 19.16 -8.57
CA ALA A 11 -11.63 19.18 -9.43
C ALA A 11 -10.99 17.79 -9.50
N CYS A 12 -10.78 17.16 -8.34
CA CYS A 12 -10.25 15.80 -8.25
C CYS A 12 -11.15 14.79 -8.96
N TYR A 13 -12.47 14.91 -8.82
CA TYR A 13 -13.42 14.05 -9.51
C TYR A 13 -13.29 14.11 -11.04
N TYR A 14 -13.25 15.33 -11.61
CA TYR A 14 -13.08 15.47 -13.06
C TYR A 14 -11.70 15.02 -13.54
N LEU A 15 -10.64 15.28 -12.78
CA LEU A 15 -9.31 14.77 -13.10
C LEU A 15 -9.28 13.24 -13.09
N ALA A 16 -10.00 12.58 -12.18
CA ALA A 16 -10.09 11.13 -12.15
C ALA A 16 -10.83 10.58 -13.37
N GLY A 17 -11.96 11.18 -13.76
CA GLY A 17 -12.65 10.81 -14.99
C GLY A 17 -11.81 11.02 -16.25
N LEU A 18 -10.95 12.05 -16.28
CA LEU A 18 -9.99 12.23 -17.37
C LEU A 18 -8.89 11.17 -17.33
N ALA A 19 -8.34 10.86 -16.15
CA ALA A 19 -7.30 9.85 -15.95
C ALA A 19 -7.78 8.45 -16.37
N GLU A 20 -9.05 8.12 -16.12
CA GLU A 20 -9.65 6.85 -16.53
C GLU A 20 -9.69 6.67 -18.06
N ARG A 21 -9.86 7.77 -18.80
CA ARG A 21 -9.95 7.79 -20.27
C ARG A 21 -8.60 8.06 -20.95
N ASP A 22 -7.56 8.33 -20.18
CA ASP A 22 -6.26 8.72 -20.68
C ASP A 22 -5.53 7.48 -21.26
N PRO A 23 -5.21 7.46 -22.57
CA PRO A 23 -4.67 6.27 -23.24
C PRO A 23 -3.23 5.92 -22.86
N GLY A 24 -2.53 6.76 -22.08
CA GLY A 24 -1.10 6.57 -21.82
C GLY A 24 -0.23 7.68 -22.40
N GLY A 25 1.08 7.55 -22.22
CA GLY A 25 2.08 8.45 -22.80
C GLY A 25 3.05 9.02 -21.78
N THR A 26 4.08 9.69 -22.31
CA THR A 26 5.24 10.21 -21.54
C THR A 26 5.11 11.69 -21.16
N TRP A 27 3.96 12.31 -21.44
CA TRP A 27 3.77 13.73 -21.16
C TRP A 27 3.66 13.96 -19.66
N ALA A 28 4.33 14.99 -19.14
CA ALA A 28 4.33 15.29 -17.70
C ALA A 28 2.95 15.79 -17.21
N ASN A 29 2.23 16.56 -18.03
CA ASN A 29 0.95 17.16 -17.67
C ASN A 29 -0.24 16.21 -17.90
N ARG A 30 -0.30 15.12 -17.13
CA ARG A 30 -1.39 14.14 -17.17
C ARG A 30 -2.34 14.30 -16.00
N PRO A 31 -3.64 13.95 -16.15
CA PRO A 31 -4.62 14.08 -15.07
C PRO A 31 -4.24 13.30 -13.81
N SER A 32 -3.62 12.12 -13.96
CA SER A 32 -3.11 11.31 -12.85
C SER A 32 -1.98 11.99 -12.08
N ASN A 33 -1.04 12.65 -12.78
CA ASN A 33 0.04 13.42 -12.14
C ASN A 33 -0.54 14.63 -11.39
N SER A 34 -1.52 15.30 -11.98
CA SER A 34 -2.22 16.42 -11.30
C SER A 34 -2.91 15.95 -10.03
N LEU A 35 -3.62 14.81 -10.06
CA LEU A 35 -4.25 14.23 -8.86
C LEU A 35 -3.23 13.93 -7.77
N LYS A 36 -2.11 13.29 -8.14
CA LYS A 36 -1.02 12.99 -7.22
C LYS A 36 -0.51 14.28 -6.57
N ASP A 37 -0.10 15.26 -7.37
CA ASP A 37 0.50 16.51 -6.89
C ASP A 37 -0.47 17.31 -5.99
N ILE A 38 -1.77 17.33 -6.31
CA ILE A 38 -2.79 17.98 -5.47
C ILE A 38 -2.90 17.33 -4.09
N LEU A 39 -2.84 16.00 -4.03
CA LEU A 39 -3.19 15.21 -2.84
C LEU A 39 -1.98 14.68 -2.05
N LEU A 40 -0.74 15.01 -2.46
CA LEU A 40 0.49 14.57 -1.81
C LEU A 40 0.46 14.77 -0.28
N PRO A 41 0.75 13.74 0.52
CA PRO A 41 0.64 13.83 1.98
C PRO A 41 1.61 14.82 2.63
N TRP A 42 2.85 14.91 2.15
CA TRP A 42 3.88 15.77 2.72
C TRP A 42 3.93 17.18 2.13
N LEU A 43 3.29 17.39 0.97
CA LEU A 43 3.28 18.68 0.27
C LEU A 43 1.97 18.82 -0.52
N PRO A 44 0.81 18.97 0.15
CA PRO A 44 -0.45 19.12 -0.56
C PRO A 44 -0.47 20.43 -1.33
N HIS A 45 -0.83 20.36 -2.62
CA HIS A 45 -1.01 21.55 -3.45
C HIS A 45 -2.46 22.07 -3.38
N THR A 46 -2.95 22.22 -2.15
CA THR A 46 -4.28 22.73 -1.81
C THR A 46 -4.29 23.28 -0.40
N VAL A 47 -5.13 24.27 -0.11
CA VAL A 47 -5.36 24.76 1.27
C VAL A 47 -6.34 23.88 2.04
N ALA A 48 -6.92 22.88 1.38
CA ALA A 48 -7.83 21.95 2.01
C ALA A 48 -7.13 21.08 3.05
N ASP A 49 -7.78 20.90 4.19
CA ASP A 49 -7.25 20.06 5.25
C ASP A 49 -7.34 18.57 4.90
N PHE A 50 -6.77 17.71 5.75
CA PHE A 50 -6.78 16.28 5.50
C PHE A 50 -8.21 15.69 5.45
N LYS A 51 -9.17 16.22 6.22
CA LYS A 51 -10.56 15.72 6.21
C LYS A 51 -11.20 15.99 4.85
N GLU A 52 -10.98 17.16 4.29
CA GLU A 52 -11.48 17.54 2.96
C GLU A 52 -10.82 16.70 1.86
N ARG A 53 -9.50 16.47 1.94
CA ARG A 53 -8.78 15.57 1.01
C ARG A 53 -9.30 14.13 1.07
N LYS A 54 -9.63 13.60 2.26
CA LYS A 54 -10.24 12.27 2.40
C LYS A 54 -11.56 12.15 1.64
N ILE A 55 -12.39 13.19 1.64
CA ILE A 55 -13.67 13.19 0.92
C ILE A 55 -13.43 13.04 -0.58
N ALA A 56 -12.49 13.80 -1.14
CA ALA A 56 -12.13 13.71 -2.55
C ALA A 56 -11.63 12.29 -2.92
N ILE A 57 -10.76 11.71 -2.09
CA ILE A 57 -10.19 10.37 -2.34
C ILE A 57 -11.25 9.28 -2.24
N LYS A 58 -12.17 9.36 -1.26
CA LYS A 58 -13.30 8.42 -1.15
C LYS A 58 -14.22 8.51 -2.35
N ALA A 59 -14.49 9.71 -2.87
CA ALA A 59 -15.29 9.87 -4.09
C ALA A 59 -14.61 9.22 -5.31
N ILE A 60 -13.30 9.43 -5.49
CA ILE A 60 -12.52 8.78 -6.57
C ILE A 60 -12.53 7.25 -6.40
N ARG A 61 -12.36 6.76 -5.16
CA ARG A 61 -12.41 5.32 -4.87
C ARG A 61 -13.71 4.67 -5.31
N ASN A 62 -14.84 5.32 -5.03
CA ASN A 62 -16.16 4.75 -5.32
C ASN A 62 -16.45 4.72 -6.82
N ASP A 63 -16.11 5.78 -7.54
CA ASP A 63 -16.52 5.95 -8.95
C ASP A 63 -15.44 5.52 -9.95
N PHE A 64 -14.16 5.52 -9.55
CA PHE A 64 -13.01 5.26 -10.41
C PHE A 64 -11.97 4.33 -9.71
N PRO A 65 -12.31 3.09 -9.34
CA PRO A 65 -11.48 2.25 -8.46
C PRO A 65 -10.07 1.95 -8.98
N ASN A 66 -9.89 1.84 -10.30
CA ASN A 66 -8.55 1.63 -10.90
C ASN A 66 -7.68 2.90 -10.83
N VAL A 67 -8.28 4.07 -11.05
CA VAL A 67 -7.60 5.36 -10.88
C VAL A 67 -7.25 5.56 -9.40
N ALA A 68 -8.19 5.23 -8.52
CA ALA A 68 -8.01 5.30 -7.07
C ALA A 68 -6.86 4.43 -6.60
N TRP A 69 -6.79 3.17 -7.06
CA TRP A 69 -5.69 2.26 -6.73
C TRP A 69 -4.33 2.87 -7.08
N ASN A 70 -4.15 3.30 -8.32
CA ASN A 70 -2.90 3.91 -8.78
C ASN A 70 -2.55 5.17 -7.99
N LEU A 71 -3.54 6.01 -7.70
CA LEU A 71 -3.36 7.20 -6.87
C LEU A 71 -2.94 6.82 -5.44
N ILE A 72 -3.63 5.90 -4.79
CA ILE A 72 -3.37 5.50 -3.40
C ILE A 72 -1.99 4.86 -3.25
N ILE A 73 -1.60 3.97 -4.16
CA ILE A 73 -0.24 3.42 -4.20
C ILE A 73 0.78 4.55 -4.35
N ALA A 74 0.51 5.52 -5.22
CA ALA A 74 1.38 6.67 -5.40
C ALA A 74 1.44 7.60 -4.18
N LEU A 75 0.40 7.69 -3.35
CA LEU A 75 0.39 8.50 -2.14
C LEU A 75 0.98 7.76 -0.93
N TRP A 76 0.84 6.44 -0.88
CA TRP A 76 1.34 5.59 0.20
C TRP A 76 2.84 5.29 0.09
N LEU A 77 3.31 4.88 -1.10
CA LEU A 77 4.67 4.35 -1.28
C LEU A 77 5.71 5.42 -1.68
N ASN A 78 5.30 6.57 -2.22
CA ASN A 78 6.25 7.54 -2.76
C ASN A 78 6.81 8.52 -1.72
N GLN A 79 7.24 8.02 -0.56
CA GLN A 79 7.75 8.85 0.54
C GLN A 79 8.99 9.69 0.19
N TYR A 80 9.62 9.43 -0.97
CA TYR A 80 10.88 10.05 -1.41
C TYR A 80 10.86 10.64 -2.84
N LEU A 81 9.70 10.85 -3.47
CA LEU A 81 9.65 11.42 -4.83
C LEU A 81 9.66 12.95 -4.87
N ILE A 82 10.26 13.48 -5.94
CA ILE A 82 10.20 14.89 -6.35
C ILE A 82 8.78 15.19 -6.85
N SER A 83 8.15 16.25 -6.33
CA SER A 83 6.90 16.79 -6.86
C SER A 83 7.21 17.76 -8.02
N THR A 84 6.50 17.63 -9.14
CA THR A 84 6.53 18.65 -10.21
C THR A 84 5.73 19.90 -9.84
N GLY A 85 4.86 19.75 -8.85
CA GLY A 85 4.00 20.77 -8.31
C GLY A 85 2.87 21.19 -9.24
N THR A 86 1.86 21.84 -8.67
CA THR A 86 0.80 22.51 -9.42
C THR A 86 1.01 24.03 -9.43
N TYR A 87 0.44 24.70 -10.44
CA TYR A 87 0.52 26.16 -10.54
C TYR A 87 -0.19 26.84 -9.37
N GLU A 88 0.58 27.46 -8.48
CA GLU A 88 0.07 28.23 -7.33
C GLU A 88 -0.66 29.51 -7.81
N PRO A 89 -1.87 29.81 -7.30
CA PRO A 89 -2.68 30.90 -7.82
C PRO A 89 -2.15 32.28 -7.37
N LYS A 90 -1.41 32.96 -8.26
CA LYS A 90 -0.84 34.32 -8.01
C LYS A 90 -1.86 35.46 -7.83
N TRP A 91 -3.12 35.24 -8.21
CA TRP A 91 -4.17 36.29 -8.24
C TRP A 91 -5.26 36.10 -7.20
N ARG A 92 -5.16 35.08 -6.33
CA ARG A 92 -6.09 34.80 -5.23
C ARG A 92 -5.36 34.72 -3.89
N ASN A 93 -4.57 35.73 -3.58
CA ASN A 93 -3.73 35.80 -2.36
C ASN A 93 -4.52 35.61 -1.06
N ALA A 94 -5.82 35.95 -1.04
CA ALA A 94 -6.69 35.74 0.12
C ALA A 94 -6.84 34.26 0.53
N ILE A 95 -6.72 33.32 -0.42
CA ILE A 95 -6.81 31.88 -0.13
C ILE A 95 -5.53 31.39 0.58
N LEU A 96 -4.40 32.06 0.35
CA LEU A 96 -3.09 31.68 0.87
C LEU A 96 -2.70 32.44 2.14
N ALA A 97 -3.48 33.44 2.55
CA ALA A 97 -3.10 34.40 3.60
C ALA A 97 -2.84 33.74 4.97
N ASP A 98 -3.57 32.66 5.28
CA ASP A 98 -3.47 31.93 6.56
C ASP A 98 -2.97 30.48 6.40
N TRP A 99 -2.47 30.11 5.21
CA TRP A 99 -2.09 28.72 4.93
C TRP A 99 -0.63 28.45 5.33
N ASP A 100 -0.42 27.70 6.41
CA ASP A 100 0.87 27.13 6.75
C ASP A 100 1.07 25.80 6.00
N LYS A 101 2.07 25.76 5.10
CA LYS A 101 2.45 24.59 4.30
C LYS A 101 2.97 23.41 5.13
N LYS A 102 3.21 23.58 6.43
CA LYS A 102 3.90 22.60 7.26
C LYS A 102 2.99 21.47 7.71
N ILE A 103 3.22 20.28 7.14
CA ILE A 103 2.68 19.02 7.64
C ILE A 103 3.59 18.52 8.76
N THR A 104 3.02 18.25 9.93
CA THR A 104 3.74 17.66 11.06
C THR A 104 3.99 16.17 10.83
N PRO A 105 5.04 15.57 11.44
CA PRO A 105 5.27 14.13 11.34
C PRO A 105 4.06 13.28 11.76
N ALA A 106 3.33 13.70 12.79
CA ALA A 106 2.12 13.01 13.25
C ALA A 106 0.98 13.08 12.22
N GLN A 107 0.77 14.23 11.57
CA GLN A 107 -0.19 14.35 10.48
C GLN A 107 0.21 13.46 9.30
N TYR A 108 1.48 13.51 8.90
CA TYR A 108 2.00 12.67 7.82
C TYR A 108 1.77 11.18 8.10
N GLN A 109 2.12 10.71 9.29
CA GLN A 109 1.86 9.34 9.72
C GLN A 109 0.37 8.99 9.65
N GLN A 110 -0.52 9.87 10.11
CA GLN A 110 -1.97 9.68 10.03
C GLN A 110 -2.46 9.55 8.58
N GLU A 111 -1.87 10.30 7.63
CA GLU A 111 -2.21 10.19 6.22
C GLU A 111 -1.72 8.89 5.61
N THR A 112 -0.48 8.50 5.91
CA THR A 112 0.10 7.23 5.45
C THR A 112 -0.73 6.04 5.91
N LEU A 113 -1.14 5.99 7.19
CA LEU A 113 -2.02 4.94 7.72
C LEU A 113 -3.37 4.90 7.00
N PHE A 114 -3.94 6.07 6.68
CA PHE A 114 -5.17 6.14 5.91
C PHE A 114 -4.99 5.58 4.48
N TYR A 115 -3.91 5.92 3.78
CA TYR A 115 -3.66 5.39 2.43
C TYR A 115 -3.39 3.89 2.43
N ALA A 116 -2.60 3.38 3.39
CA ALA A 116 -2.41 1.96 3.60
C ALA A 116 -3.75 1.22 3.82
N SER A 117 -4.62 1.76 4.68
CA SER A 117 -5.95 1.19 4.92
C SER A 117 -6.83 1.13 3.66
N LEU A 118 -6.72 2.12 2.78
CA LEU A 118 -7.44 2.13 1.51
C LEU A 118 -6.83 1.17 0.50
N ALA A 119 -5.50 1.01 0.46
CA ALA A 119 -4.81 0.04 -0.38
C ALA A 119 -5.28 -1.38 -0.03
N ILE A 120 -5.28 -1.74 1.26
CA ILE A 120 -5.80 -3.02 1.76
C ILE A 120 -7.26 -3.24 1.35
N SER A 121 -8.10 -2.21 1.44
CA SER A 121 -9.51 -2.35 1.05
C SER A 121 -9.69 -2.48 -0.47
N LEU A 122 -8.86 -1.81 -1.27
CA LEU A 122 -8.90 -1.92 -2.74
C LEU A 122 -8.23 -3.18 -3.27
N SER A 123 -7.44 -3.89 -2.46
CA SER A 123 -6.86 -5.17 -2.82
C SER A 123 -7.82 -6.35 -2.63
N GLU A 124 -8.94 -6.17 -1.94
CA GLU A 124 -9.94 -7.23 -1.76
C GLU A 124 -10.37 -7.80 -3.12
N ASN A 125 -10.23 -9.13 -3.29
CA ASN A 125 -10.52 -9.87 -4.52
C ASN A 125 -9.66 -9.50 -5.74
N HIS A 126 -8.52 -8.83 -5.54
CA HIS A 126 -7.58 -8.46 -6.60
C HIS A 126 -6.17 -8.98 -6.26
N LEU A 127 -5.80 -10.14 -6.81
CA LEU A 127 -4.53 -10.80 -6.49
C LEU A 127 -3.32 -9.89 -6.72
N ASP A 128 -3.26 -9.20 -7.86
CA ASP A 128 -2.17 -8.27 -8.20
C ASP A 128 -1.98 -7.19 -7.13
N ARG A 129 -3.08 -6.72 -6.55
CA ARG A 129 -3.08 -5.72 -5.48
C ARG A 129 -2.72 -6.30 -4.13
N ILE A 130 -3.18 -7.51 -3.82
CA ILE A 130 -2.80 -8.25 -2.59
C ILE A 130 -1.28 -8.45 -2.59
N ILE A 131 -0.73 -8.97 -3.69
CA ILE A 131 0.71 -9.14 -3.87
C ILE A 131 1.42 -7.80 -3.70
N LYS A 132 0.89 -6.71 -4.29
CA LYS A 132 1.51 -5.39 -4.12
C LYS A 132 1.54 -4.89 -2.67
N VAL A 133 0.49 -5.19 -1.90
CA VAL A 133 0.46 -4.87 -0.45
C VAL A 133 1.49 -5.73 0.30
N ILE A 134 1.62 -7.02 -0.01
CA ILE A 134 2.63 -7.91 0.60
C ILE A 134 4.05 -7.43 0.29
N GLU A 135 4.33 -7.02 -0.94
CA GLU A 135 5.63 -6.45 -1.33
C GLU A 135 6.01 -5.17 -0.55
N ASN A 136 5.04 -4.53 0.11
CA ASN A 136 5.21 -3.26 0.83
C ASN A 136 4.74 -3.38 2.28
N ILE A 137 4.76 -4.60 2.82
CA ILE A 137 4.25 -4.95 4.15
C ILE A 137 4.97 -4.19 5.27
N ASP A 138 6.25 -3.86 5.09
CA ASP A 138 7.05 -3.08 6.05
C ASP A 138 6.54 -1.65 6.28
N TYR A 139 5.70 -1.14 5.36
CA TYR A 139 5.06 0.17 5.49
C TYR A 139 3.70 0.10 6.21
N LEU A 140 3.27 -1.07 6.67
CA LEU A 140 2.06 -1.25 7.47
C LEU A 140 2.37 -1.17 8.96
N SER A 141 1.47 -0.54 9.72
CA SER A 141 1.45 -0.73 11.16
C SER A 141 0.96 -2.13 11.51
N GLU A 142 1.33 -2.66 12.68
CA GLU A 142 0.87 -3.99 13.11
C GLU A 142 -0.67 -4.13 13.05
N ASP A 143 -1.44 -3.14 13.49
CA ASP A 143 -2.91 -3.18 13.40
C ASP A 143 -3.45 -3.35 11.97
N LEU A 144 -2.79 -2.72 10.99
CA LEU A 144 -3.20 -2.80 9.58
C LEU A 144 -2.74 -4.10 8.96
N LEU A 145 -1.56 -4.57 9.34
CA LEU A 145 -1.06 -5.88 8.96
C LEU A 145 -1.97 -6.98 9.49
N ASP A 146 -2.34 -6.93 10.77
CA ASP A 146 -3.28 -7.87 11.38
C ASP A 146 -4.61 -7.92 10.61
N SER A 147 -5.19 -6.75 10.35
CA SER A 147 -6.43 -6.63 9.57
C SER A 147 -6.30 -7.22 8.17
N PHE A 148 -5.15 -6.99 7.51
CA PHE A 148 -4.86 -7.52 6.18
C PHE A 148 -4.71 -9.05 6.19
N LEU A 149 -3.94 -9.61 7.12
CA LEU A 149 -3.76 -11.05 7.27
C LEU A 149 -5.08 -11.76 7.59
N ASN A 150 -5.89 -11.21 8.50
CA ASN A 150 -7.23 -11.75 8.79
C ASN A 150 -8.11 -11.79 7.55
N LYS A 151 -8.05 -10.77 6.68
CA LYS A 151 -8.77 -10.76 5.40
C LYS A 151 -8.28 -11.85 4.45
N ILE A 152 -6.96 -12.11 4.39
CA ILE A 152 -6.41 -13.22 3.60
C ILE A 152 -6.96 -14.55 4.12
N ILE A 153 -6.95 -14.78 5.43
CA ILE A 153 -7.42 -16.04 6.05
C ILE A 153 -8.87 -16.36 5.69
N ILE A 154 -9.76 -15.37 5.76
CA ILE A 154 -11.20 -15.58 5.51
C ILE A 154 -11.58 -15.57 4.02
N SER A 155 -10.64 -15.20 3.13
CA SER A 155 -10.90 -15.10 1.70
C SER A 155 -10.72 -16.43 0.99
N TYR A 156 -11.52 -16.64 -0.06
CA TYR A 156 -11.35 -17.79 -0.94
C TYR A 156 -10.36 -17.45 -2.07
N PHE A 157 -9.35 -18.30 -2.23
CA PHE A 157 -8.34 -18.21 -3.28
C PHE A 157 -8.26 -19.53 -4.05
N SER A 158 -8.02 -19.45 -5.36
CA SER A 158 -7.66 -20.62 -6.15
C SER A 158 -6.30 -21.18 -5.70
N ASP A 159 -5.97 -22.42 -6.04
CA ASP A 159 -4.67 -22.99 -5.65
C ASP A 159 -3.49 -22.22 -6.26
N ILE A 160 -3.68 -21.64 -7.45
CA ILE A 160 -2.70 -20.77 -8.11
C ILE A 160 -2.53 -19.46 -7.32
N ASP A 161 -3.62 -18.84 -6.88
CA ASP A 161 -3.58 -17.59 -6.12
C ASP A 161 -2.97 -17.81 -4.73
N LYS A 162 -3.34 -18.90 -4.05
CA LYS A 162 -2.73 -19.30 -2.77
C LYS A 162 -1.22 -19.45 -2.89
N ARG A 163 -0.77 -20.12 -3.96
CA ARG A 163 0.67 -20.29 -4.23
C ARG A 163 1.38 -18.94 -4.40
N ASN A 164 0.80 -18.01 -5.17
CA ASN A 164 1.41 -16.69 -5.38
C ASN A 164 1.49 -15.89 -4.06
N ILE A 165 0.45 -15.95 -3.23
CA ILE A 165 0.43 -15.30 -1.91
C ILE A 165 1.44 -15.95 -0.97
N TRP A 166 1.48 -17.28 -0.93
CA TRP A 166 2.43 -18.08 -0.15
C TRP A 166 3.86 -17.70 -0.48
N GLU A 167 4.23 -17.68 -1.76
CA GLU A 167 5.59 -17.34 -2.21
C GLU A 167 6.03 -15.98 -1.66
N LYS A 168 5.19 -14.95 -1.78
CA LYS A 168 5.51 -13.59 -1.30
C LYS A 168 5.55 -13.45 0.22
N LEU A 169 4.64 -14.10 0.94
CA LEU A 169 4.65 -14.09 2.41
C LEU A 169 5.83 -14.89 2.97
N SER A 170 6.21 -16.01 2.34
CA SER A 170 7.39 -16.78 2.71
C SER A 170 8.67 -16.00 2.45
N GLU A 171 8.81 -15.36 1.28
CA GLU A 171 9.94 -14.45 0.99
C GLU A 171 10.12 -13.42 2.11
N TYR A 172 9.02 -12.73 2.47
CA TYR A 172 9.01 -11.75 3.55
C TYR A 172 9.42 -12.34 4.90
N PHE A 173 8.78 -13.44 5.30
CA PHE A 173 9.02 -14.08 6.59
C PHE A 173 10.47 -14.54 6.75
N PHE A 174 11.06 -15.14 5.71
CA PHE A 174 12.45 -15.56 5.74
C PHE A 174 13.42 -14.38 5.77
N GLN A 175 13.11 -13.29 5.08
CA GLN A 175 13.89 -12.06 5.17
C GLN A 175 13.86 -11.50 6.60
N TYR A 176 12.67 -11.40 7.20
CA TYR A 176 12.49 -10.95 8.59
C TYR A 176 13.32 -11.78 9.57
N GLN A 177 13.32 -13.11 9.45
CA GLN A 177 14.11 -14.01 10.29
C GLN A 177 15.61 -13.83 10.09
N ARG A 178 16.07 -13.72 8.84
CA ARG A 178 17.50 -13.54 8.51
C ARG A 178 18.05 -12.25 9.10
N GLU A 179 17.25 -11.19 9.06
CA GLU A 179 17.62 -9.88 9.59
C GLU A 179 17.59 -9.85 11.13
N GLN A 180 17.08 -10.91 11.79
CA GLN A 180 16.84 -10.95 13.24
C GLN A 180 16.05 -9.74 13.73
N SER A 181 15.07 -9.32 12.92
CA SER A 181 14.22 -8.19 13.26
C SER A 181 13.36 -8.50 14.49
N ASP A 182 13.14 -7.50 15.33
CA ASP A 182 12.27 -7.53 16.50
C ASP A 182 11.05 -6.59 16.34
N THR A 183 10.75 -6.17 15.10
CA THR A 183 9.73 -5.16 14.81
C THR A 183 8.30 -5.69 14.78
N LEU A 184 8.08 -7.00 14.75
CA LEU A 184 6.75 -7.62 14.76
C LEU A 184 6.49 -8.33 16.09
N SER A 185 5.29 -8.16 16.62
CA SER A 185 4.81 -8.96 17.75
C SER A 185 4.68 -10.45 17.42
N ASN A 186 4.79 -11.29 18.46
CA ASN A 186 4.62 -12.74 18.34
C ASN A 186 3.25 -13.11 17.75
N GLU A 187 2.21 -12.34 18.03
CA GLU A 187 0.85 -12.58 17.48
C GLU A 187 0.84 -12.49 15.95
N ILE A 188 1.50 -11.47 15.38
CA ILE A 188 1.63 -11.32 13.93
C ILE A 188 2.50 -12.43 13.33
N LEU A 189 3.59 -12.81 14.00
CA LEU A 189 4.48 -13.88 13.53
C LEU A 189 3.76 -15.22 13.47
N GLU A 190 2.97 -15.57 14.48
CA GLU A 190 2.17 -16.80 14.47
C GLU A 190 1.11 -16.77 13.37
N LYS A 191 0.45 -15.63 13.11
CA LYS A 191 -0.49 -15.49 11.99
C LYS A 191 0.18 -15.64 10.63
N LEU A 192 1.39 -15.10 10.45
CA LEU A 192 2.16 -15.30 9.23
C LEU A 192 2.47 -16.78 9.01
N LYS A 193 2.96 -17.47 10.06
CA LYS A 193 3.21 -18.92 10.00
C LYS A 193 1.96 -19.71 9.67
N GLU A 194 0.82 -19.38 10.28
CA GLU A 194 -0.47 -20.00 10.00
C GLU A 194 -0.84 -19.88 8.52
N ILE A 195 -0.81 -18.67 7.95
CA ILE A 195 -1.15 -18.44 6.53
C ILE A 195 -0.16 -19.17 5.61
N ILE A 196 1.13 -19.11 5.92
CA ILE A 196 2.18 -19.80 5.14
C ILE A 196 1.94 -21.32 5.16
N GLY A 197 1.59 -21.90 6.30
CA GLY A 197 1.25 -23.33 6.41
C GLY A 197 -0.03 -23.69 5.67
N MET A 198 -1.08 -22.87 5.79
CA MET A 198 -2.36 -23.08 5.11
C MET A 198 -2.26 -23.00 3.58
N PHE A 199 -1.41 -22.11 3.05
CA PHE A 199 -1.31 -21.85 1.62
C PHE A 199 -0.15 -22.61 0.96
N GLN A 200 0.57 -23.43 1.73
CA GLN A 200 1.68 -24.24 1.25
C GLN A 200 1.26 -25.15 0.08
N PRO A 201 1.95 -25.12 -1.07
CA PRO A 201 1.71 -26.04 -2.18
C PRO A 201 1.96 -27.51 -1.77
N GLN A 202 1.11 -28.42 -2.23
CA GLN A 202 1.25 -29.86 -1.98
C GLN A 202 2.29 -30.54 -2.89
N ASP A 203 2.64 -29.92 -4.02
CA ASP A 203 3.66 -30.44 -4.93
C ASP A 203 5.08 -30.11 -4.43
N ILE A 204 5.88 -31.15 -4.24
CA ILE A 204 7.27 -31.10 -3.83
C ILE A 204 8.10 -30.18 -4.75
N GLN A 205 7.90 -30.18 -6.07
CA GLN A 205 8.68 -29.31 -6.96
C GLN A 205 8.39 -27.81 -6.76
N ASP A 206 7.18 -27.49 -6.32
CA ASP A 206 6.76 -26.13 -6.00
C ASP A 206 7.21 -25.71 -4.59
N GLN A 207 7.27 -26.68 -3.65
CA GLN A 207 7.88 -26.51 -2.34
C GLN A 207 9.37 -26.18 -2.43
N TYR A 208 10.09 -26.70 -3.43
CA TYR A 208 11.53 -26.44 -3.57
C TYR A 208 11.87 -25.32 -4.56
N ARG A 209 10.91 -24.69 -5.23
CA ARG A 209 11.21 -23.63 -6.21
C ARG A 209 11.89 -22.41 -5.58
N HIS A 210 11.47 -22.01 -4.38
CA HIS A 210 12.14 -20.93 -3.65
C HIS A 210 13.57 -21.33 -3.24
N LEU A 211 13.84 -22.61 -3.00
CA LEU A 211 15.18 -23.15 -2.70
C LEU A 211 16.15 -23.14 -3.91
N PHE A 212 15.66 -22.96 -5.14
CA PHE A 212 16.48 -22.97 -6.37
C PHE A 212 16.51 -21.64 -7.14
N THR A 213 15.98 -20.56 -6.56
CA THR A 213 16.01 -19.20 -7.13
C THR A 213 17.06 -18.34 -6.43
N GLU A 214 18.34 -18.40 -6.88
CA GLU A 214 19.51 -17.56 -6.48
C GLU A 214 19.74 -17.21 -4.99
N TYR A 215 18.97 -17.79 -4.07
CA TYR A 215 19.08 -17.63 -2.64
C TYR A 215 19.11 -19.02 -2.02
N ASP A 216 20.26 -19.37 -1.46
CA ASP A 216 20.54 -20.69 -0.89
C ASP A 216 19.74 -20.85 0.42
N TYR A 217 18.53 -21.42 0.35
CA TYR A 217 17.63 -21.63 1.49
C TYR A 217 17.93 -22.93 2.27
N SER A 218 19.09 -23.56 2.08
CA SER A 218 19.38 -24.94 2.51
C SER A 218 19.60 -25.15 4.01
N LEU A 219 19.22 -24.22 4.90
CA LEU A 219 19.60 -24.30 6.32
C LEU A 219 18.45 -24.23 7.33
N TYR A 220 17.19 -24.21 6.89
CA TYR A 220 16.08 -24.30 7.82
C TYR A 220 15.19 -25.47 7.48
N GLU A 221 14.92 -26.26 8.51
CA GLU A 221 14.37 -27.59 8.46
C GLU A 221 12.99 -27.66 7.80
N LYS A 222 12.62 -28.89 7.41
CA LYS A 222 11.38 -29.25 6.72
C LYS A 222 10.19 -28.41 7.20
N PRO A 223 9.42 -27.78 6.30
CA PRO A 223 8.14 -27.19 6.69
C PRO A 223 7.19 -28.33 7.07
N GLY A 224 7.00 -28.53 8.37
CA GLY A 224 6.25 -29.63 8.98
C GLY A 224 6.99 -30.40 10.09
N GLY A 225 8.24 -30.04 10.41
CA GLY A 225 8.94 -30.50 11.62
C GLY A 225 8.58 -29.63 12.84
N ASP A 226 8.46 -30.26 13.99
CA ASP A 226 8.10 -29.67 15.29
C ASP A 226 8.96 -28.42 15.60
N TRP A 227 8.35 -27.23 15.62
CA TRP A 227 9.06 -25.95 15.72
C TRP A 227 9.46 -25.57 17.16
N ASP A 228 9.29 -26.46 18.13
CA ASP A 228 9.35 -26.15 19.57
C ASP A 228 10.60 -26.68 20.32
N GLU A 229 11.57 -27.35 19.69
CA GLU A 229 12.67 -27.98 20.46
C GLU A 229 13.99 -27.18 20.62
N GLU A 230 14.19 -26.03 19.97
CA GLU A 230 15.49 -25.33 20.05
C GLU A 230 15.52 -24.06 20.93
N GLN A 231 14.89 -24.08 22.12
CA GLN A 231 15.18 -23.10 23.18
C GLN A 231 15.50 -23.71 24.55
N LYS A 232 16.24 -24.81 24.59
CA LYS A 232 16.96 -25.24 25.80
C LYS A 232 18.34 -25.85 25.48
N SER A 233 19.36 -25.00 25.41
CA SER A 233 20.69 -25.33 25.95
C SER A 233 21.49 -24.09 26.28
#